data_AF-A0A849U9A6-F1
#
_entry.id   AF-A0A849U9A6-F1
#
_cell.length_a   1.000
_cell.length_b   1.000
_cell.length_c   1.000
_cell.angle_alpha   90.00
_cell.angle_beta   90.00
_cell.angle_gamma   90.00
#
_symmetry.space_group_name_H-M   'P 1'
#
loop_
_entity.id
_entity.type
_entity.pdbx_description
1 polymer ?
#
loop_
_entity_poly.entity_id
_entity_poly.type
_entity_poly.pdbx_seq_one_letter_code
_entity_poly.pdbx_strand_id
1 'polypeptide(L)'
;MRVLIDTSIWIDYFKSGNNSNELDGLLDDNLVVINNIILAELVPFLVVKKQFKIIDLLNNIKLLPLQTDWPEIIRWQTLCLSTGNNGIGIPDLNDCPKFLAT
;
A
#
# COMPACT_ATOMS: atom_id res chain seq x y z
N MET A 1 10.19 14.43 4.78
CA MET A 1 10.06 12.96 4.63
C MET A 1 8.64 12.65 4.19
N ARG A 2 8.37 11.55 3.49
CA ARG A 2 7.01 11.09 3.21
C ARG A 2 6.98 9.58 3.44
N VAL A 3 5.86 9.07 3.92
CA VAL A 3 5.72 7.67 4.34
C VAL A 3 4.59 7.03 3.54
N LEU A 4 4.90 5.95 2.84
CA LEU A 4 3.89 5.11 2.20
C LEU A 4 3.43 4.07 3.22
N ILE A 5 2.13 4.01 3.47
CA ILE A 5 1.55 3.11 4.45
C ILE A 5 0.98 1.89 3.74
N ASP A 6 1.38 0.70 4.17
CA ASP A 6 0.90 -0.56 3.61
C ASP A 6 -0.61 -0.76 3.80
N THR A 7 -1.25 -1.48 2.88
CA THR A 7 -2.69 -1.74 2.93
C THR A 7 -3.11 -2.47 4.21
N SER A 8 -2.29 -3.39 4.72
CA SER A 8 -2.60 -4.14 5.95
C SER A 8 -2.77 -3.20 7.15
N ILE A 9 -1.91 -2.19 7.27
CA ILE A 9 -1.99 -1.18 8.32
C ILE A 9 -3.26 -0.33 8.18
N TRP A 10 -3.63 0.06 6.96
CA TRP A 10 -4.91 0.74 6.72
C TRP A 10 -6.11 -0.11 7.14
N ILE A 11 -6.10 -1.40 6.80
CA ILE A 11 -7.18 -2.32 7.17
C ILE A 11 -7.29 -2.42 8.70
N ASP A 12 -6.17 -2.57 9.40
CA ASP A 12 -6.15 -2.69 10.86
C ASP A 12 -6.57 -1.40 11.56
N TYR A 13 -6.14 -0.25 11.02
CA TYR A 13 -6.57 1.08 11.44
C TYR A 13 -8.09 1.24 11.33
N PHE A 14 -8.69 0.85 10.19
CA PHE A 14 -10.14 0.92 10.01
C PHE A 14 -10.93 -0.07 10.86
N LYS A 15 -10.36 -1.24 11.18
CA LYS A 15 -11.06 -2.30 11.93
C LYS A 15 -11.12 -2.07 13.43
N SER A 16 -9.99 -1.65 14.02
CA SER A 16 -9.80 -1.75 15.46
C SER A 16 -9.57 -0.41 16.15
N GLY A 17 -9.01 0.59 15.45
CA GLY A 17 -8.59 1.85 16.05
C GLY A 17 -7.58 1.73 17.19
N ASN A 18 -7.11 0.52 17.51
CA ASN A 18 -6.18 0.27 18.60
C ASN A 18 -4.75 0.43 18.07
N ASN A 19 -3.91 1.17 18.80
CA ASN A 19 -2.54 1.57 18.41
C ASN A 19 -2.46 2.48 17.16
N SER A 20 -3.49 3.30 16.93
CA SER A 20 -3.54 4.27 15.82
C SER A 20 -2.59 5.46 15.97
N ASN A 21 -2.07 5.72 17.18
CA ASN A 21 -1.35 6.95 17.54
C ASN A 21 -0.21 7.33 16.57
N GLU A 22 0.50 6.35 16.01
CA GLU A 22 1.59 6.64 15.07
C GLU A 22 1.06 7.05 13.69
N LEU A 23 0.04 6.34 13.17
CA LEU A 23 -0.59 6.71 11.90
C LEU A 23 -1.35 8.03 12.03
N ASP A 24 -2.02 8.27 13.15
CA ASP A 24 -2.68 9.54 13.48
C ASP A 24 -1.66 10.69 13.42
N GLY A 25 -0.50 10.54 14.07
CA GLY A 25 0.56 11.55 14.01
C GLY A 25 1.08 11.81 12.60
N LEU A 26 1.28 10.76 11.79
CA LEU A 26 1.71 10.90 10.40
C LEU A 26 0.65 11.57 9.51
N LEU A 27 -0.63 11.34 9.79
CA LEU A 27 -1.75 11.98 9.10
C LEU A 27 -1.86 13.46 9.48
N ASP A 28 -1.76 13.77 10.76
CA ASP A 28 -1.79 15.14 11.29
C ASP A 28 -0.63 15.99 10.74
N ASP A 29 0.56 15.39 10.62
CA ASP A 29 1.74 16.03 10.03
C ASP A 29 1.72 16.05 8.49
N ASN A 30 0.68 15.49 7.85
CA ASN A 30 0.53 15.38 6.39
C ASN A 30 1.74 14.70 5.70
N LEU A 31 2.31 13.69 6.36
CA LEU A 31 3.48 12.94 5.89
C LEU A 31 3.08 11.69 5.10
N VAL A 32 1.84 11.22 5.25
CA VAL A 32 1.32 10.04 4.56
C VAL A 32 1.16 10.31 3.06
N VAL A 33 1.62 9.37 2.25
CA VAL A 33 1.32 9.29 0.81
C VAL A 33 0.60 7.98 0.50
N ILE A 34 -0.13 7.96 -0.60
CA ILE A 34 -0.86 6.78 -1.09
C ILE A 34 -0.50 6.50 -2.54
N ASN A 35 -0.74 5.28 -3.03
CA ASN A 35 -0.56 4.94 -4.43
C ASN A 35 -1.79 4.22 -5.00
N ASN A 36 -1.79 4.00 -6.31
CA ASN A 36 -2.92 3.36 -6.99
C ASN A 36 -3.13 1.89 -6.61
N ILE A 37 -2.08 1.18 -6.16
CA ILE A 37 -2.21 -0.22 -5.72
C ILE A 37 -2.98 -0.28 -4.40
N ILE A 38 -2.59 0.52 -3.42
CA ILE A 38 -3.28 0.62 -2.12
C ILE A 38 -4.74 1.05 -2.31
N LEU A 39 -5.00 2.04 -3.16
CA LEU A 39 -6.37 2.44 -3.49
C LEU A 39 -7.17 1.30 -4.13
N ALA A 40 -6.57 0.52 -5.04
CA ALA A 40 -7.23 -0.61 -5.69
C ALA A 40 -7.59 -1.73 -4.71
N GLU A 41 -6.87 -1.86 -3.60
CA GLU A 41 -7.17 -2.83 -2.54
C GLU A 41 -8.24 -2.31 -1.55
N LEU A 42 -8.16 -1.04 -1.15
CA LEU A 42 -9.05 -0.46 -0.14
C LEU A 42 -10.42 -0.03 -0.69
N VAL A 43 -10.45 0.61 -1.87
CA VAL A 43 -11.67 1.26 -2.39
C VAL A 43 -12.79 0.25 -2.65
N PRO A 44 -12.58 -0.93 -3.28
CA PRO A 44 -13.67 -1.89 -3.50
C PRO A 44 -14.36 -2.32 -2.21
N PHE A 45 -13.58 -2.57 -1.15
CA PHE A 45 -14.11 -2.91 0.17
C PHE A 45 -14.98 -1.77 0.74
N LEU A 46 -14.49 -0.53 0.67
CA LEU A 46 -15.22 0.64 1.17
C LEU A 46 -16.50 0.93 0.36
N VAL A 47 -16.49 0.69 -0.96
CA VAL A 47 -17.68 0.81 -1.83
C VAL A 47 -18.76 -0.18 -1.40
N VAL A 48 -18.40 -1.45 -1.20
CA VAL A 48 -19.35 -2.48 -0.72
C VAL A 48 -19.93 -2.10 0.65
N LYS A 49 -19.13 -1.49 1.51
CA LYS A 49 -19.55 -0.97 2.83
C LYS A 49 -20.24 0.41 2.77
N LYS A 50 -20.37 1.02 1.60
CA LYS A 50 -20.96 2.36 1.36
C LYS A 50 -20.25 3.48 2.14
N GLN A 51 -18.95 3.34 2.39
CA GLN A 51 -18.13 4.30 3.16
C GLN A 51 -17.51 5.37 2.24
N PHE A 52 -18.34 6.10 1.50
CA PHE A 52 -17.88 7.06 0.48
C PHE A 52 -17.05 8.21 1.04
N LYS A 53 -17.38 8.69 2.26
CA LYS A 53 -16.59 9.74 2.92
C LYS A 53 -15.12 9.32 3.14
N ILE A 54 -14.88 8.05 3.46
CA ILE A 54 -13.50 7.54 3.65
C ILE A 54 -12.79 7.48 2.30
N ILE A 55 -13.48 7.05 1.25
CA ILE A 55 -12.93 7.04 -0.13
C ILE A 55 -12.52 8.45 -0.55
N ASP A 56 -13.37 9.45 -0.30
CA ASP A 56 -13.05 10.85 -0.60
C ASP A 56 -11.82 11.33 0.17
N LEU A 57 -11.71 11.00 1.46
CA LEU A 57 -10.54 11.33 2.26
C LEU A 57 -9.26 10.67 1.73
N LEU A 58 -9.31 9.38 1.39
CA LEU A 58 -8.18 8.65 0.80
C LEU A 58 -7.75 9.27 -0.53
N ASN A 59 -8.68 9.71 -1.38
CA ASN A 59 -8.38 10.38 -2.65
C ASN A 59 -7.78 11.79 -2.48
N ASN A 60 -7.91 12.39 -1.29
CA ASN A 60 -7.27 13.66 -0.97
C ASN A 60 -5.84 13.49 -0.40
N ILE A 61 -5.45 12.26 -0.03
CA ILE A 61 -4.06 11.97 0.34
C ILE A 61 -3.17 12.14 -0.89
N LYS A 62 -1.99 12.68 -0.68
CA LYS A 62 -1.03 12.92 -1.76
C LYS A 62 -0.67 11.63 -2.48
N LEU A 63 -1.01 11.55 -3.76
CA LEU A 63 -0.68 10.42 -4.61
C LEU A 63 0.82 10.39 -4.91
N LEU A 64 1.44 9.25 -4.62
CA LEU A 64 2.77 8.87 -5.09
C LEU A 64 2.60 8.18 -6.45
N PRO A 65 3.00 8.83 -7.56
CA PRO A 65 2.88 8.22 -8.88
C PRO A 65 3.76 6.97 -8.95
N LEU A 66 3.15 5.85 -9.33
CA LEU A 66 3.86 4.61 -9.61
C LEU A 66 4.20 4.57 -11.09
N GLN A 67 5.50 4.61 -11.40
CA GLN A 67 6.00 4.34 -12.74
C GLN A 67 6.39 2.85 -12.77
N THR A 68 5.46 2.00 -13.19
CA THR A 68 5.57 0.55 -13.02
C THR A 68 5.93 -0.16 -14.33
N ASP A 69 7.03 -0.91 -14.32
CA ASP A 69 7.36 -1.91 -15.33
C ASP A 69 6.68 -3.25 -14.95
N TRP A 70 5.48 -3.46 -15.50
CA TRP A 70 4.70 -4.67 -15.23
C TRP A 70 5.39 -5.99 -15.63
N PRO A 71 6.05 -6.09 -16.80
CA PRO A 71 6.88 -7.24 -17.13
C PRO A 71 7.92 -7.57 -16.05
N GLU A 72 8.62 -6.57 -15.51
CA GLU A 72 9.61 -6.78 -14.46
C GLU A 72 8.96 -7.23 -13.14
N ILE A 73 7.84 -6.63 -12.74
CA ILE A 73 7.06 -7.07 -11.57
C ILE A 73 6.65 -8.54 -11.69
N ILE A 74 6.15 -8.95 -12.86
CA ILE A 74 5.75 -10.34 -13.12
C ILE A 74 6.95 -11.28 -13.00
N ARG A 75 8.11 -10.89 -13.56
CA ARG A 75 9.36 -11.66 -13.44
C ARG A 75 9.74 -11.86 -11.96
N TRP A 76 9.68 -10.81 -11.15
CA TRP A 76 10.04 -10.87 -9.74
C TRP A 76 9.06 -11.72 -8.93
N GLN A 77 7.75 -11.57 -9.12
CA GLN A 77 6.77 -12.45 -8.46
C GLN A 77 6.99 -13.92 -8.82
N THR A 78 7.29 -14.20 -10.08
CA THR A 78 7.61 -15.57 -10.53
C THR A 78 8.82 -16.13 -9.78
N LEU A 79 9.87 -15.31 -9.57
CA LEU A 79 11.04 -15.70 -8.81
C LEU A 79 10.72 -15.96 -7.33
N CYS A 80 9.98 -15.06 -6.68
CA CYS A 80 9.55 -15.23 -5.27
C CYS A 80 8.75 -16.52 -5.07
N LEU A 81 7.82 -16.83 -5.98
CA LEU A 81 7.05 -18.07 -5.93
C LEU A 81 7.95 -19.30 -6.14
N SER A 82 8.87 -19.24 -7.10
CA SER A 82 9.79 -20.36 -7.38
C SER A 82 10.78 -20.67 -6.24
N THR A 83 11.03 -19.70 -5.37
CA THR A 83 11.96 -19.80 -4.23
C THR A 83 11.26 -20.12 -2.91
N GLY A 84 9.92 -20.23 -2.91
CA GLY A 84 9.11 -20.57 -1.73
C GLY A 84 8.68 -19.37 -0.89
N ASN A 85 8.98 -18.14 -1.34
CA ASN A 85 8.59 -16.89 -0.68
C ASN A 85 7.15 -16.53 -1.07
N ASN A 86 6.20 -17.33 -0.57
CA ASN A 86 4.77 -17.13 -0.78
C ASN A 86 4.25 -15.97 0.09
N GLY A 87 3.42 -15.09 -0.48
CA GLY A 87 2.75 -14.01 0.26
C GLY A 87 3.29 -12.59 0.03
N ILE A 88 4.29 -12.41 -0.85
CA ILE A 88 4.77 -11.07 -1.26
C ILE A 88 3.74 -10.46 -2.22
N GLY A 89 3.08 -9.39 -1.79
CA GLY A 89 2.12 -8.64 -2.57
C GLY A 89 2.81 -7.72 -3.58
N ILE A 90 2.05 -7.22 -4.56
CA ILE A 90 2.57 -6.20 -5.51
C ILE A 90 3.06 -4.92 -4.80
N PRO A 91 2.42 -4.43 -3.72
CA PRO A 91 2.94 -3.29 -2.95
C PRO A 91 4.37 -3.51 -2.43
N ASP A 92 4.69 -4.73 -1.97
CA ASP A 92 5.99 -5.10 -1.38
C ASP A 92 7.13 -5.15 -2.41
N LEU A 93 6.81 -5.25 -3.70
CA LEU A 93 7.81 -5.36 -4.77
C LEU A 93 8.55 -4.06 -5.03
N ASN A 94 7.99 -2.91 -4.63
CA ASN A 94 8.64 -1.60 -4.81
C ASN A 94 9.83 -1.38 -3.85
N ASP A 95 9.88 -2.12 -2.75
CA ASP A 95 10.98 -2.10 -1.76
C ASP A 95 11.87 -3.33 -1.85
N CYS A 96 11.67 -4.22 -2.84
CA CYS A 96 12.59 -5.33 -3.07
C CYS A 96 13.94 -4.72 -3.51
N PRO A 97 14.99 -4.74 -2.66
CA PRO A 97 16.26 -4.18 -3.02
C PRO A 97 16.77 -4.89 -4.26
N LYS A 98 17.68 -4.24 -4.97
CA LYS A 98 18.56 -4.76 -6.02
C LYS A 98 19.34 -6.01 -5.54
N PHE A 99 18.65 -7.07 -5.14
CA PHE A 99 19.22 -8.35 -4.82
C PHE A 99 19.53 -9.00 -6.16
N LEU A 100 20.83 -9.24 -6.36
CA LEU A 100 21.47 -9.81 -7.54
C LEU A 100 21.88 -8.80 -8.61
N ALA A 101 22.66 -7.80 -8.20
CA ALA A 101 23.92 -7.54 -8.92
C ALA A 101 24.98 -8.52 -8.42
N THR A 102 24.95 -9.75 -8.94
CA THR A 102 26.08 -10.69 -9.08
C THR A 102 25.61 -11.87 -9.93
#